data_AF-A0A7Z9WD51-F1
#
_entry.id   AF-A0A7Z9WD51-F1
#
_cell.length_a   1.000
_cell.length_b   1.000
_cell.length_c   1.000
_cell.angle_alpha   90.00
_cell.angle_beta   90.00
_cell.angle_gamma   90.00
#
_symmetry.space_group_name_H-M   'P 1'
#
loop_
_entity.id
_entity.type
_entity.pdbx_description
1 polymer ?
#
loop_
_entity_poly.entity_id
_entity_poly.type
_entity_poly.pdbx_seq_one_letter_code
_entity_poly.pdbx_strand_id
1 'polypeptide(L)'
;MATGACGINCSICRLNLLGICGSCGPGGSEQGASKRAEMERIFATSCPILACAMERNVEYCLRDCEEFPCRQFKEGLYPFSKGYLAMQERRRKEPPRSRSPLGELLEVPEQYWAELSGQDLQKICERALASQSSQGELLVPFLNTFILMDLKKHAISLQLGQGWRPLSHPLVELLVLVYLLRVKDAPITQRLIGVSELKTSHFFTGPHELKLRPIMERFGNDLEGFKRAAERLGGEGVDFADAAYSFKLFPRIPIYYLLWLGDEEFKPNASVLFDQSIEQHFPADAIWGSVNLISDLLLMAKGIEALWGG
;
A
#
# COMPACT_ATOMS: atom_id res chain seq x y z
N MET A 1 6.67 -23.30 8.75
CA MET A 1 5.20 -23.06 8.67
C MET A 1 4.91 -21.68 9.22
N ALA A 2 4.06 -20.88 8.57
CA ALA A 2 3.70 -19.52 9.01
C ALA A 2 2.82 -19.43 10.28
N THR A 3 2.55 -20.60 10.88
CA THR A 3 1.77 -20.75 12.10
C THR A 3 2.63 -20.39 13.30
N GLY A 4 2.19 -19.40 14.07
CA GLY A 4 2.86 -19.06 15.32
C GLY A 4 2.63 -20.11 16.40
N ALA A 5 3.39 -20.05 17.48
CA ALA A 5 3.21 -20.92 18.65
C ALA A 5 1.76 -20.94 19.19
N CYS A 6 0.99 -19.87 18.97
CA CYS A 6 -0.42 -19.77 19.35
C CYS A 6 -1.41 -20.51 18.43
N GLY A 7 -0.95 -21.14 17.34
CA GLY A 7 -1.80 -21.80 16.35
C GLY A 7 -2.39 -20.87 15.29
N ILE A 8 -2.17 -19.56 15.38
CA ILE A 8 -2.63 -18.60 14.36
C ILE A 8 -1.62 -18.56 13.21
N ASN A 9 -2.14 -18.73 11.99
CA ASN A 9 -1.35 -18.46 10.80
C ASN A 9 -1.12 -16.95 10.66
N CYS A 10 0.12 -16.50 10.86
CA CYS A 10 0.45 -15.08 10.80
C CYS A 10 0.59 -14.56 9.37
N SER A 11 0.70 -15.44 8.35
CA SER A 11 0.75 -15.01 6.94
C SER A 11 -0.58 -14.47 6.43
N ILE A 12 -1.71 -14.82 7.08
CA ILE A 12 -3.03 -14.27 6.73
C ILE A 12 -3.34 -12.95 7.47
N CYS A 13 -2.42 -12.45 8.28
CA CYS A 13 -2.61 -11.21 9.03
C CYS A 13 -2.45 -10.00 8.10
N ARG A 14 -3.36 -9.01 8.20
CA ARG A 14 -3.27 -7.76 7.44
C ARG A 14 -1.93 -7.03 7.65
N LEU A 15 -1.33 -7.11 8.85
CA LEU A 15 -0.03 -6.49 9.12
C LEU A 15 1.11 -7.16 8.35
N ASN A 16 1.00 -8.47 8.13
CA ASN A 16 1.94 -9.21 7.30
C ASN A 16 1.76 -8.88 5.83
N LEU A 17 0.50 -8.88 5.38
CA LEU A 17 0.14 -8.50 4.03
C LEU A 17 0.66 -7.10 3.64
N LEU A 18 0.58 -6.13 4.56
CA LEU A 18 1.05 -4.76 4.32
C LEU A 18 2.56 -4.57 4.60
N GLY A 19 3.31 -5.66 4.83
CA GLY A 19 4.75 -5.60 5.11
C GLY A 19 5.13 -4.87 6.41
N ILE A 20 4.16 -4.65 7.31
CA ILE A 20 4.38 -4.00 8.62
C ILE A 20 5.02 -4.98 9.60
N CYS A 21 4.74 -6.28 9.48
CA CYS A 21 5.32 -7.29 10.37
C CYS A 21 5.39 -8.66 9.67
N GLY A 22 6.49 -9.40 9.80
CA GLY A 22 6.73 -10.70 9.17
C GLY A 22 5.86 -11.86 9.67
N SER A 23 6.11 -13.06 9.13
CA SER A 23 5.39 -14.26 9.55
C SER A 23 5.89 -14.75 10.91
N CYS A 24 5.14 -15.62 11.58
CA CYS A 24 5.52 -16.21 12.87
C CYS A 24 5.86 -17.69 12.69
N GLY A 25 6.44 -18.30 13.72
CA GLY A 25 6.80 -19.71 13.73
C GLY A 25 6.65 -20.35 15.12
N PRO A 26 7.04 -21.64 15.25
CA PRO A 26 7.13 -22.32 16.53
C PRO A 26 8.02 -21.55 17.53
N GLY A 27 7.79 -21.76 18.84
CA GLY A 27 8.57 -21.12 19.91
C GLY A 27 10.08 -21.28 19.71
N GLY A 28 10.58 -22.49 19.52
CA GLY A 28 12.02 -22.75 19.34
C GLY A 28 12.60 -22.38 17.97
N SER A 29 11.81 -21.81 17.05
CA SER A 29 12.26 -21.58 15.67
C SER A 29 12.93 -20.23 15.46
N GLU A 30 13.87 -20.17 14.50
CA GLU A 30 14.47 -18.91 14.04
C GLU A 30 13.41 -17.91 13.53
N GLN A 31 12.36 -18.41 12.90
CA GLN A 31 11.22 -17.61 12.46
C GLN A 31 10.46 -16.99 13.64
N GLY A 32 10.29 -17.73 14.75
CA GLY A 32 9.74 -17.23 16.00
C GLY A 32 10.62 -16.15 16.61
N ALA A 33 11.94 -16.36 16.66
CA ALA A 33 12.90 -15.37 17.16
C ALA A 33 12.88 -14.08 16.32
N SER A 34 12.88 -14.20 14.99
CA SER A 34 12.80 -13.08 14.05
C SER A 34 11.52 -12.27 14.25
N LYS A 35 10.37 -12.94 14.38
CA LYS A 35 9.08 -12.30 14.66
C LYS A 35 9.09 -11.54 15.99
N ARG A 36 9.68 -12.12 17.04
CA ARG A 36 9.78 -11.49 18.36
C ARG A 36 10.58 -10.19 18.27
N ALA A 37 11.78 -10.25 17.70
CA ALA A 37 12.66 -9.10 17.54
C ALA A 37 12.02 -7.99 16.69
N GLU A 38 11.33 -8.36 15.62
CA GLU A 38 10.61 -7.42 14.78
C GLU A 38 9.46 -6.73 15.53
N MET A 39 8.67 -7.49 16.30
CA MET A 39 7.60 -6.92 17.12
C MET A 39 8.13 -5.96 18.19
N GLU A 40 9.25 -6.31 18.85
CA GLU A 40 9.90 -5.43 19.82
C GLU A 40 10.38 -4.12 19.17
N ARG A 41 11.00 -4.22 17.99
CA ARG A 41 11.45 -3.04 17.24
C ARG A 41 10.29 -2.13 16.81
N ILE A 42 9.17 -2.70 16.37
CA ILE A 42 8.07 -1.94 15.76
C ILE A 42 7.04 -1.49 16.81
N PHE A 43 6.82 -2.29 17.85
CA PHE A 43 5.74 -2.09 18.82
C PHE A 43 6.25 -1.88 20.26
N ALA A 44 7.56 -1.88 20.49
CA ALA A 44 8.18 -1.82 21.82
C ALA A 44 7.70 -2.94 22.77
N THR A 45 7.13 -4.01 22.22
CA THR A 45 6.60 -5.15 22.97
C THR A 45 6.58 -6.40 22.08
N SER A 46 6.70 -7.57 22.69
CA SER A 46 6.60 -8.86 22.00
C SER A 46 5.26 -9.56 22.26
N CYS A 47 4.93 -10.57 21.45
CA CYS A 47 3.77 -11.41 21.71
C CYS A 47 4.00 -12.26 22.97
N PRO A 48 3.18 -12.14 24.03
CA PRO A 48 3.39 -12.87 25.28
C PRO A 48 3.26 -14.39 25.13
N ILE A 49 2.46 -14.87 24.16
CA ILE A 49 2.37 -16.31 23.87
C ILE A 49 3.67 -16.81 23.23
N LEU A 50 4.21 -16.07 22.27
CA LEU A 50 5.46 -16.46 21.60
C LEU A 50 6.64 -16.39 22.57
N ALA A 51 6.72 -15.34 23.40
CA ALA A 51 7.74 -15.21 24.43
C ALA A 51 7.69 -16.38 25.43
N CYS A 52 6.50 -16.69 25.96
CA CYS A 52 6.30 -17.83 26.87
C CYS A 52 6.67 -19.17 26.21
N ALA A 53 6.27 -19.38 24.95
CA ALA A 53 6.61 -20.59 24.20
C ALA A 53 8.12 -20.73 23.99
N MET A 54 8.83 -19.63 23.70
CA MET A 54 10.29 -19.61 23.61
C MET A 54 10.95 -19.94 24.94
N GLU A 55 10.52 -19.28 26.03
CA GLU A 55 11.10 -19.46 27.37
C GLU A 55 10.89 -20.88 27.91
N ARG A 56 9.74 -21.49 27.60
CA ARG A 56 9.38 -22.85 28.04
C ARG A 56 9.77 -23.93 27.04
N ASN A 57 10.45 -23.57 25.95
CA ASN A 57 10.83 -24.48 24.86
C ASN A 57 9.64 -25.30 24.31
N VAL A 58 8.50 -24.65 24.15
CA VAL A 58 7.27 -25.22 23.56
C VAL A 58 7.20 -24.80 22.11
N GLU A 59 7.06 -25.75 21.18
CA GLU A 59 6.92 -25.42 19.76
C GLU A 59 5.56 -24.80 19.46
N TYR A 60 4.47 -25.53 19.70
CA TYR A 60 3.09 -25.09 19.50
C TYR A 60 2.26 -25.31 20.75
N CYS A 61 1.69 -24.25 21.32
CA CYS A 61 0.92 -24.35 22.56
C CYS A 61 -0.29 -25.30 22.46
N LEU A 62 -0.96 -25.35 21.31
CA LEU A 62 -2.13 -26.23 21.12
C LEU A 62 -1.77 -27.72 21.10
N ARG A 63 -0.54 -28.06 20.67
CA ARG A 63 -0.08 -29.44 20.47
C ARG A 63 0.80 -29.92 21.62
N ASP A 64 1.70 -29.06 22.07
CA ASP A 64 2.87 -29.44 22.87
C ASP A 64 2.82 -28.90 24.32
N CYS A 65 1.89 -27.99 24.64
CA CYS A 65 1.78 -27.46 26.00
C CYS A 65 0.74 -28.24 26.80
N GLU A 66 1.18 -28.98 27.82
CA GLU A 66 0.30 -29.76 28.69
C GLU A 66 -0.66 -28.90 29.53
N GLU A 67 -0.32 -27.64 29.77
CA GLU A 67 -1.18 -26.69 30.49
C GLU A 67 -2.26 -26.06 29.60
N PHE A 68 -2.26 -26.34 28.29
CA PHE A 68 -3.23 -25.77 27.37
C PHE A 68 -4.63 -26.38 27.58
N PRO A 69 -5.70 -25.56 27.66
CA PRO A 69 -5.74 -24.09 27.58
C PRO A 69 -5.35 -23.41 28.91
N CYS A 70 -4.24 -22.67 28.90
CA CYS A 70 -3.66 -22.03 30.08
C CYS A 70 -4.17 -20.59 30.29
N ARG A 71 -3.75 -19.96 31.39
CA ARG A 71 -4.13 -18.58 31.74
C ARG A 71 -3.81 -17.57 30.63
N GLN A 72 -2.72 -17.74 29.88
CA GLN A 72 -2.36 -16.84 28.79
C GLN A 72 -3.40 -16.80 27.65
N PHE A 73 -4.09 -17.91 27.38
CA PHE A 73 -5.15 -17.95 26.36
C PHE A 73 -6.52 -17.53 26.92
N LYS A 74 -6.73 -17.68 28.23
CA LYS A 74 -8.00 -17.32 28.89
C LYS A 74 -8.09 -15.83 29.24
N GLU A 75 -6.98 -15.26 29.73
CA GLU A 75 -6.92 -13.90 30.28
C GLU A 75 -5.89 -13.01 29.58
N GLY A 76 -4.95 -13.62 28.84
CA GLY A 76 -3.86 -12.89 28.23
C GLY A 76 -4.27 -12.08 27.01
N LEU A 77 -3.31 -11.31 26.49
CA LEU A 77 -3.55 -10.31 25.44
C LEU A 77 -3.69 -10.89 24.02
N TYR A 78 -3.48 -12.18 23.81
CA TYR A 78 -3.53 -12.85 22.51
C TYR A 78 -4.24 -14.22 22.61
N PRO A 79 -4.70 -14.82 21.50
CA PRO A 79 -4.76 -14.27 20.15
C PRO A 79 -5.98 -13.36 19.90
N PHE A 80 -7.00 -13.37 20.77
CA PHE A 80 -8.26 -12.61 20.60
C PHE A 80 -8.71 -11.86 21.87
N SER A 81 -7.78 -11.35 22.66
CA SER A 81 -8.13 -10.53 23.83
C SER A 81 -8.84 -9.24 23.43
N LYS A 82 -9.52 -8.60 24.39
CA LYS A 82 -10.05 -7.23 24.21
C LYS A 82 -8.98 -6.25 23.71
N GLY A 83 -7.74 -6.36 24.21
CA GLY A 83 -6.63 -5.51 23.78
C GLY A 83 -6.20 -5.75 22.33
N TYR A 84 -6.12 -7.00 21.90
CA TYR A 84 -5.81 -7.36 20.51
C TYR A 84 -6.92 -6.91 19.56
N LEU A 85 -8.18 -7.15 19.91
CA LEU A 85 -9.33 -6.75 19.10
C LEU A 85 -9.41 -5.22 18.99
N ALA A 86 -9.24 -4.49 20.11
CA ALA A 86 -9.21 -3.02 20.10
C ALA A 86 -8.02 -2.46 19.28
N MET A 87 -6.85 -3.11 19.33
CA MET A 87 -5.73 -2.76 18.45
C MET A 87 -6.09 -2.97 16.97
N GLN A 88 -6.71 -4.11 16.62
CA GLN A 88 -7.15 -4.38 15.25
C GLN A 88 -8.22 -3.39 14.78
N GLU A 89 -9.20 -3.05 15.61
CA GLU A 89 -10.22 -2.05 15.33
C GLU A 89 -9.60 -0.67 15.08
N ARG A 90 -8.73 -0.20 15.97
CA ARG A 90 -8.03 1.09 15.81
C ARG A 90 -7.22 1.12 14.52
N ARG A 91 -6.40 0.10 14.27
CA ARG A 91 -5.56 0.04 13.07
C ARG A 91 -6.33 -0.16 11.77
N ARG A 92 -7.54 -0.73 11.84
CA ARG A 92 -8.41 -0.83 10.66
C ARG A 92 -9.00 0.52 10.26
N LYS A 93 -9.07 1.46 11.21
CA LYS A 93 -9.47 2.86 11.03
C LYS A 93 -8.30 3.80 10.73
N GLU A 94 -7.07 3.42 11.07
CA GLU A 94 -5.89 4.18 10.66
C GLU A 94 -5.59 3.91 9.16
N PRO A 95 -5.35 4.94 8.33
CA PRO A 95 -4.81 4.73 6.99
C PRO A 95 -3.44 4.06 7.09
N PRO A 96 -3.02 3.26 6.09
CA PRO A 96 -1.68 2.70 6.07
C PRO A 96 -0.67 3.84 6.22
N ARG A 97 0.24 3.73 7.20
CA ARG A 97 1.26 4.77 7.40
C ARG A 97 2.13 4.82 6.15
N SER A 98 2.04 5.94 5.43
CA SER A 98 2.91 6.23 4.31
C SER A 98 4.35 6.27 4.82
N ARG A 99 5.17 5.31 4.39
CA ARG A 99 6.58 5.24 4.78
C ARG A 99 7.50 5.48 3.60
N SER A 100 8.64 6.11 3.86
CA SER A 100 9.72 6.20 2.89
C SER A 100 10.27 4.79 2.58
N PRO A 101 11.05 4.64 1.49
CA PRO A 101 11.78 3.40 1.19
C PRO A 101 12.66 2.91 2.36
N LEU A 102 13.16 3.83 3.18
CA LEU A 102 13.96 3.57 4.38
C LEU A 102 13.11 3.25 5.63
N GLY A 103 11.79 3.28 5.51
CA GLY A 103 10.85 2.95 6.58
C GLY A 103 10.51 4.10 7.54
N GLU A 104 10.96 5.31 7.22
CA GLU A 104 10.66 6.54 7.97
C GLU A 104 9.21 7.00 7.70
N LEU A 105 8.65 7.83 8.57
CA LEU A 105 7.36 8.45 8.31
C LEU A 105 7.51 9.45 7.16
N LEU A 106 6.60 9.37 6.18
CA LEU A 106 6.59 10.30 5.07
C LEU A 106 6.03 11.64 5.53
N GLU A 107 6.80 12.70 5.31
CA GLU A 107 6.40 14.08 5.54
C GLU A 107 6.18 14.79 4.21
N VAL A 108 5.16 15.65 4.15
CA VAL A 108 4.87 16.46 2.96
C VAL A 108 5.54 17.82 3.14
N PRO A 109 6.49 18.21 2.28
CA PRO A 109 7.16 19.50 2.43
C PRO A 109 6.18 20.66 2.23
N GLU A 110 6.04 21.53 3.24
CA GLU A 110 5.15 22.71 3.15
C GLU A 110 5.47 23.62 1.96
N GLN A 111 6.75 23.67 1.56
CA GLN A 111 7.22 24.39 0.38
C GLN A 111 6.47 24.01 -0.91
N TYR A 112 5.99 22.76 -1.07
CA TYR A 112 5.25 22.37 -2.27
C TYR A 112 3.89 23.07 -2.37
N TRP A 113 3.22 23.29 -1.24
CA TRP A 113 1.99 24.07 -1.21
C TRP A 113 2.24 25.54 -1.55
N ALA A 114 3.33 26.11 -1.02
CA ALA A 114 3.72 27.49 -1.29
C ALA A 114 4.11 27.69 -2.77
N GLU A 115 4.91 26.78 -3.33
CA GLU A 115 5.30 26.77 -4.75
C GLU A 115 4.07 26.65 -5.66
N LEU A 116 3.15 25.73 -5.35
CA LEU A 116 1.94 25.53 -6.14
C LEU A 116 1.04 26.78 -6.12
N SER A 117 0.90 27.41 -4.96
CA SER A 117 0.12 28.64 -4.79
C SER A 117 0.71 29.84 -5.52
N GLY A 118 2.02 29.85 -5.78
CA GLY A 118 2.72 30.89 -6.54
C GLY A 118 2.65 30.74 -8.06
N GLN A 119 2.04 29.67 -8.58
CA GLN A 119 1.94 29.40 -10.02
C GLN A 119 0.61 29.83 -10.63
N ASP A 120 0.59 29.88 -11.97
CA ASP A 120 -0.61 30.08 -12.77
C ASP A 120 -1.49 28.82 -12.73
N LEU A 121 -2.51 28.85 -11.85
CA LEU A 121 -3.40 27.72 -11.60
C LEU A 121 -4.17 27.27 -12.84
N GLN A 122 -4.50 28.19 -13.75
CA GLN A 122 -5.19 27.85 -14.98
C GLN A 122 -4.29 26.97 -15.87
N LYS A 123 -3.04 27.38 -16.08
CA LYS A 123 -2.07 26.58 -16.84
C LYS A 123 -1.74 25.25 -16.16
N ILE A 124 -1.75 25.19 -14.83
CA ILE A 124 -1.60 23.92 -14.12
C ILE A 124 -2.78 23.00 -14.43
N CYS A 125 -4.02 23.49 -14.29
CA CYS A 125 -5.22 22.71 -14.58
C CYS A 125 -5.24 22.17 -16.02
N GLU A 126 -4.92 23.01 -17.00
CA GLU A 126 -4.83 22.61 -18.41
C GLU A 126 -3.82 21.46 -18.62
N ARG A 127 -2.60 21.62 -18.10
CA ARG A 127 -1.57 20.56 -18.19
C ARG A 127 -1.97 19.30 -17.44
N ALA A 128 -2.55 19.44 -16.26
CA ALA A 128 -2.93 18.34 -15.37
C ALA A 128 -4.18 17.59 -15.82
N LEU A 129 -4.95 18.14 -16.77
CA LEU A 129 -6.32 17.74 -17.08
C LEU A 129 -7.22 17.81 -15.83
N ALA A 130 -7.00 18.84 -15.02
CA ALA A 130 -7.77 19.16 -13.82
C ALA A 130 -8.69 20.36 -14.09
N SER A 131 -9.57 20.67 -13.15
CA SER A 131 -10.44 21.84 -13.22
C SER A 131 -10.43 22.62 -11.92
N GLN A 132 -11.05 23.80 -11.91
CA GLN A 132 -11.17 24.64 -10.73
C GLN A 132 -12.64 24.74 -10.30
N SER A 133 -12.88 24.62 -8.99
CA SER A 133 -14.21 24.83 -8.41
C SER A 133 -14.58 26.31 -8.44
N SER A 134 -15.86 26.62 -8.31
CA SER A 134 -16.33 28.01 -8.20
C SER A 134 -15.78 28.74 -6.96
N GLN A 135 -15.25 28.00 -5.98
CA GLN A 135 -14.65 28.53 -4.76
C GLN A 135 -13.12 28.67 -4.87
N GLY A 136 -12.54 28.33 -6.02
CA GLY A 136 -11.10 28.45 -6.31
C GLY A 136 -10.28 27.21 -5.94
N GLU A 137 -10.91 26.13 -5.49
CA GLU A 137 -10.26 24.86 -5.17
C GLU A 137 -9.88 24.10 -6.45
N LEU A 138 -8.81 23.32 -6.42
CA LEU A 138 -8.42 22.50 -7.57
C LEU A 138 -9.11 21.14 -7.49
N LEU A 139 -9.75 20.73 -8.58
CA LEU A 139 -10.39 19.44 -8.75
C LEU A 139 -9.51 18.57 -9.67
N VAL A 140 -8.78 17.63 -9.09
CA VAL A 140 -7.79 16.80 -9.78
C VAL A 140 -8.34 15.38 -9.96
N PRO A 141 -8.45 14.85 -11.19
CA PRO A 141 -8.81 13.45 -11.39
C PRO A 141 -7.76 12.53 -10.77
N PHE A 142 -8.20 11.52 -10.04
CA PHE A 142 -7.34 10.61 -9.30
C PHE A 142 -7.95 9.22 -9.26
N LEU A 143 -7.31 8.24 -9.90
CA LEU A 143 -7.87 6.91 -10.12
C LEU A 143 -9.27 7.02 -10.74
N ASN A 144 -10.28 6.40 -10.12
CA ASN A 144 -11.68 6.47 -10.54
C ASN A 144 -12.51 7.52 -9.77
N THR A 145 -11.84 8.51 -9.17
CA THR A 145 -12.49 9.58 -8.42
C THR A 145 -11.77 10.91 -8.64
N PHE A 146 -12.03 11.89 -7.77
CA PHE A 146 -11.38 13.18 -7.76
C PHE A 146 -10.85 13.54 -6.38
N ILE A 147 -9.74 14.29 -6.37
CA ILE A 147 -9.20 14.99 -5.21
C ILE A 147 -9.59 16.47 -5.33
N LEU A 148 -10.17 17.03 -4.27
CA LEU A 148 -10.39 18.47 -4.11
C LEU A 148 -9.27 19.05 -3.23
N MET A 149 -8.57 20.05 -3.73
CA MET A 149 -7.47 20.70 -3.02
C MET A 149 -7.84 22.13 -2.61
N ASP A 150 -7.79 22.39 -1.31
CA ASP A 150 -7.89 23.73 -0.73
C ASP A 150 -6.48 24.29 -0.52
N LEU A 151 -6.02 25.12 -1.46
CA LEU A 151 -4.69 25.73 -1.43
C LEU A 151 -4.51 26.73 -0.27
N LYS A 152 -5.59 27.23 0.35
CA LYS A 152 -5.48 28.16 1.48
C LYS A 152 -5.34 27.40 2.80
N LYS A 153 -6.04 26.27 2.92
CA LYS A 153 -5.99 25.42 4.12
C LYS A 153 -4.89 24.36 4.07
N HIS A 154 -4.18 24.23 2.94
CA HIS A 154 -3.23 23.14 2.66
C HIS A 154 -3.86 21.78 2.99
N ALA A 155 -5.05 21.54 2.43
CA ALA A 155 -5.85 20.36 2.75
C ALA A 155 -6.39 19.72 1.48
N ILE A 156 -6.48 18.39 1.50
CA ILE A 156 -7.08 17.60 0.43
C ILE A 156 -8.32 16.87 0.91
N SER A 157 -9.29 16.71 0.02
CA SER A 157 -10.48 15.90 0.22
C SER A 157 -10.66 14.94 -0.94
N LEU A 158 -11.21 13.76 -0.65
CA LEU A 158 -11.51 12.72 -1.64
C LEU A 158 -13.01 12.68 -1.92
N GLN A 159 -13.38 12.56 -3.19
CA GLN A 159 -14.79 12.34 -3.54
C GLN A 159 -15.18 10.89 -3.26
N LEU A 160 -16.21 10.70 -2.44
CA LEU A 160 -16.82 9.41 -2.14
C LEU A 160 -18.34 9.50 -2.34
N GLY A 161 -18.84 8.81 -3.38
CA GLY A 161 -20.22 8.97 -3.83
C GLY A 161 -20.48 10.43 -4.26
N GLN A 162 -21.51 11.05 -3.69
CA GLN A 162 -21.87 12.45 -3.98
C GLN A 162 -21.21 13.46 -3.02
N GLY A 163 -20.37 13.00 -2.08
CA GLY A 163 -19.80 13.83 -1.02
C GLY A 163 -18.29 13.94 -1.07
N TRP A 164 -17.76 14.96 -0.39
CA TRP A 164 -16.34 15.17 -0.16
C TRP A 164 -15.97 14.77 1.26
N ARG A 165 -14.90 13.99 1.42
CA ARG A 165 -14.36 13.60 2.73
C ARG A 165 -12.94 14.13 2.88
N PRO A 166 -12.61 14.83 3.99
CA PRO A 166 -11.22 15.20 4.27
C PRO A 166 -10.33 13.96 4.25
N LEU A 167 -9.19 14.07 3.58
CA LEU A 167 -8.22 12.99 3.43
C LEU A 167 -6.92 13.39 4.12
N SER A 168 -6.51 12.60 5.11
CA SER A 168 -5.19 12.72 5.74
C SER A 168 -4.35 11.51 5.36
N HIS A 169 -3.71 11.59 4.19
CA HIS A 169 -2.86 10.52 3.66
C HIS A 169 -1.61 11.13 3.02
N PRO A 170 -0.47 11.19 3.76
CA PRO A 170 0.72 11.93 3.34
C PRO A 170 1.24 11.55 1.94
N LEU A 171 1.19 10.25 1.58
CA LEU A 171 1.64 9.84 0.25
C LEU A 171 0.72 10.34 -0.88
N VAL A 172 -0.61 10.39 -0.67
CA VAL A 172 -1.53 10.90 -1.69
C VAL A 172 -1.34 12.41 -1.84
N GLU A 173 -1.19 13.11 -0.72
CA GLU A 173 -0.91 14.55 -0.69
C GLU A 173 0.40 14.89 -1.40
N LEU A 174 1.48 14.17 -1.10
CA LEU A 174 2.75 14.33 -1.79
C LEU A 174 2.63 14.06 -3.30
N LEU A 175 1.98 12.96 -3.69
CA LEU A 175 1.85 12.58 -5.10
C LEU A 175 1.04 13.60 -5.90
N VAL A 176 -0.06 14.14 -5.35
CA VAL A 176 -0.86 15.15 -6.05
C VAL A 176 -0.11 16.48 -6.17
N LEU A 177 0.62 16.90 -5.14
CA LEU A 177 1.46 18.11 -5.19
C LEU A 177 2.57 17.97 -6.22
N VAL A 178 3.31 16.86 -6.19
CA VAL A 178 4.38 16.57 -7.17
C VAL A 178 3.82 16.52 -8.59
N TYR A 179 2.64 15.91 -8.78
CA TYR A 179 1.97 15.89 -10.08
C TYR A 179 1.69 17.30 -10.58
N LEU A 180 0.99 18.13 -9.80
CA LEU A 180 0.61 19.48 -10.23
C LEU A 180 1.82 20.39 -10.48
N LEU A 181 2.89 20.26 -9.69
CA LEU A 181 4.12 21.04 -9.86
C LEU A 181 4.92 20.65 -11.10
N ARG A 182 4.86 19.39 -11.53
CA ARG A 182 5.75 18.83 -12.56
C ARG A 182 5.07 18.41 -13.85
N VAL A 183 3.75 18.28 -13.86
CA VAL A 183 3.02 17.86 -15.05
C VAL A 183 3.28 18.82 -16.21
N LYS A 184 3.46 18.22 -17.38
CA LYS A 184 3.77 18.91 -18.63
C LYS A 184 2.64 18.65 -19.60
N ASP A 185 2.47 19.53 -20.56
CA ASP A 185 1.61 19.26 -21.69
C ASP A 185 2.30 18.29 -22.68
N ALA A 186 2.43 17.03 -22.26
CA ALA A 186 2.99 15.96 -23.04
C ALA A 186 2.02 14.76 -23.02
N PRO A 187 1.59 14.24 -24.17
CA PRO A 187 0.63 13.15 -24.21
C PRO A 187 1.26 11.84 -23.71
N ILE A 188 0.39 10.91 -23.30
CA ILE A 188 0.75 9.51 -23.07
C ILE A 188 1.31 8.93 -24.39
N THR A 189 2.45 8.25 -24.32
CA THR A 189 3.16 7.76 -25.51
C THR A 189 2.62 6.45 -26.07
N GLN A 190 1.85 5.71 -25.27
CA GLN A 190 1.38 4.35 -25.51
C GLN A 190 2.51 3.31 -25.61
N ARG A 191 3.73 3.68 -25.19
CA ARG A 191 4.86 2.77 -25.12
C ARG A 191 5.02 2.28 -23.69
N LEU A 192 4.74 1.00 -23.48
CA LEU A 192 4.95 0.34 -22.19
C LEU A 192 6.43 0.03 -21.98
N ILE A 193 6.94 0.35 -20.80
CA ILE A 193 8.30 0.06 -20.37
C ILE A 193 8.32 -0.55 -18.98
N GLY A 194 9.25 -1.47 -18.74
CA GLY A 194 9.50 -2.04 -17.43
C GLY A 194 10.37 -1.14 -16.54
N VAL A 195 10.47 -1.47 -15.25
CA VAL A 195 11.30 -0.72 -14.28
C VAL A 195 12.77 -0.61 -14.71
N SER A 196 13.32 -1.64 -15.35
CA SER A 196 14.72 -1.67 -15.84
C SER A 196 14.97 -0.72 -17.02
N GLU A 197 13.91 -0.33 -17.73
CA GLU A 197 13.98 0.54 -18.91
C GLU A 197 13.77 2.03 -18.56
N LEU A 198 13.40 2.35 -17.32
CA LEU A 198 13.37 3.73 -16.83
C LEU A 198 14.80 4.30 -16.82
N LYS A 199 14.96 5.56 -17.20
CA LYS A 199 16.21 6.34 -17.08
C LYS A 199 16.72 6.37 -15.64
N THR A 200 15.79 6.28 -14.68
CA THR A 200 16.06 6.22 -13.24
C THR A 200 16.01 4.80 -12.69
N SER A 201 16.16 3.75 -13.50
CA SER A 201 16.09 2.34 -13.08
C SER A 201 16.97 2.00 -11.88
N HIS A 202 18.15 2.62 -11.77
CA HIS A 202 19.07 2.48 -10.64
C HIS A 202 18.44 2.85 -9.28
N PHE A 203 17.43 3.73 -9.27
CA PHE A 203 16.69 4.08 -8.06
C PHE A 203 15.91 2.89 -7.51
N PHE A 204 15.42 1.97 -8.35
CA PHE A 204 14.50 0.90 -7.94
C PHE A 204 15.22 -0.37 -7.48
N THR A 205 16.29 -0.19 -6.71
CA THR A 205 17.11 -1.29 -6.18
C THR A 205 17.19 -1.21 -4.66
N GLY A 206 17.48 -2.34 -4.00
CA GLY A 206 17.62 -2.39 -2.55
C GLY A 206 16.36 -1.91 -1.81
N PRO A 207 16.44 -0.94 -0.86
CA PRO A 207 15.27 -0.44 -0.13
C PRO A 207 14.14 0.12 -1.00
N HIS A 208 14.48 0.53 -2.23
CA HIS A 208 13.59 1.15 -3.20
C HIS A 208 13.07 0.16 -4.26
N GLU A 209 13.39 -1.12 -4.13
CA GLU A 209 12.80 -2.15 -5.00
C GLU A 209 11.26 -2.13 -4.90
N LEU A 210 10.59 -2.34 -6.04
CA LEU A 210 9.13 -2.40 -6.08
C LEU A 210 8.65 -3.68 -5.36
N LYS A 211 7.86 -3.52 -4.30
CA LYS A 211 7.45 -4.62 -3.43
C LYS A 211 6.22 -5.35 -3.98
N LEU A 212 6.41 -6.19 -4.98
CA LEU A 212 5.32 -6.98 -5.59
C LEU A 212 5.07 -8.33 -4.91
N ARG A 213 5.95 -8.77 -4.01
CA ARG A 213 5.77 -10.02 -3.27
C ARG A 213 4.42 -10.14 -2.55
N PRO A 214 3.92 -9.13 -1.82
CA PRO A 214 2.60 -9.23 -1.18
C PRO A 214 1.45 -9.38 -2.18
N ILE A 215 1.56 -8.79 -3.38
CA ILE A 215 0.58 -8.95 -4.46
C ILE A 215 0.58 -10.42 -4.91
N MET A 216 1.76 -10.99 -5.16
CA MET A 216 1.91 -12.41 -5.53
C MET A 216 1.40 -13.35 -4.42
N GLU A 217 1.76 -13.09 -3.15
CA GLU A 217 1.33 -13.91 -2.02
C GLU A 217 -0.19 -13.89 -1.83
N ARG A 218 -0.85 -12.77 -2.12
CA ARG A 218 -2.30 -12.63 -2.00
C ARG A 218 -3.06 -13.20 -3.20
N PHE A 219 -2.59 -12.90 -4.41
CA PHE A 219 -3.37 -13.08 -5.63
C PHE A 219 -2.79 -14.13 -6.59
N GLY A 220 -1.58 -14.63 -6.36
CA GLY A 220 -0.91 -15.57 -7.27
C GLY A 220 -1.66 -16.88 -7.53
N ASN A 221 -2.63 -17.21 -6.68
CA ASN A 221 -3.56 -18.34 -6.85
C ASN A 221 -5.05 -17.89 -6.84
N ASP A 222 -5.33 -16.58 -6.90
CA ASP A 222 -6.67 -16.00 -6.86
C ASP A 222 -6.79 -14.88 -7.91
N LEU A 223 -6.75 -15.28 -9.18
CA LEU A 223 -6.85 -14.36 -10.33
C LEU A 223 -8.14 -13.52 -10.28
N GLU A 224 -9.26 -14.15 -9.93
CA GLU A 224 -10.54 -13.48 -9.81
C GLU A 224 -10.57 -12.48 -8.64
N GLY A 225 -9.86 -12.77 -7.54
CA GLY A 225 -9.64 -11.81 -6.47
C GLY A 225 -8.85 -10.59 -6.89
N PHE A 226 -7.83 -10.78 -7.74
CA PHE A 226 -7.08 -9.66 -8.32
C PHE A 226 -7.96 -8.81 -9.24
N LYS A 227 -8.70 -9.44 -10.16
CA LYS A 227 -9.65 -8.75 -11.05
C LYS A 227 -10.66 -7.92 -10.27
N ARG A 228 -11.34 -8.51 -9.28
CA ARG A 228 -12.29 -7.79 -8.41
C ARG A 228 -11.64 -6.61 -7.68
N ALA A 229 -10.42 -6.78 -7.16
CA ALA A 229 -9.72 -5.71 -6.45
C ALA A 229 -9.34 -4.57 -7.40
N ALA A 230 -8.85 -4.90 -8.60
CA ALA A 230 -8.47 -3.94 -9.63
C ALA A 230 -9.68 -3.15 -10.15
N GLU A 231 -10.76 -3.83 -10.53
CA GLU A 231 -12.00 -3.21 -11.04
C GLU A 231 -12.65 -2.31 -9.98
N ARG A 232 -12.64 -2.72 -8.71
CA ARG A 232 -13.16 -1.89 -7.62
C ARG A 232 -12.33 -0.61 -7.40
N LEU A 233 -11.04 -0.67 -7.70
CA LEU A 233 -10.17 0.51 -7.72
C LEU A 233 -10.28 1.31 -9.03
N GLY A 234 -11.13 0.85 -9.96
CA GLY A 234 -11.35 1.45 -11.27
C GLY A 234 -10.23 1.23 -12.26
N GLY A 235 -9.48 0.13 -12.11
CA GLY A 235 -8.56 -0.33 -13.14
C GLY A 235 -9.32 -0.71 -14.42
N GLU A 236 -8.74 -0.37 -15.56
CA GLU A 236 -9.23 -0.76 -16.88
C GLU A 236 -8.45 -2.01 -17.34
N GLY A 237 -9.15 -3.10 -17.64
CA GLY A 237 -8.53 -4.36 -18.08
C GLY A 237 -7.78 -4.23 -19.41
N VAL A 238 -6.63 -4.88 -19.50
CA VAL A 238 -5.77 -4.92 -20.70
C VAL A 238 -5.24 -6.34 -20.94
N ASP A 239 -4.88 -6.65 -22.19
CA ASP A 239 -4.53 -8.01 -22.61
C ASP A 239 -3.01 -8.22 -22.71
N PHE A 240 -2.34 -8.33 -21.55
CA PHE A 240 -0.88 -8.50 -21.46
C PHE A 240 -0.41 -9.65 -20.55
N ALA A 241 -1.32 -10.27 -19.79
CA ALA A 241 -1.07 -11.37 -18.85
C ALA A 241 -2.39 -12.10 -18.56
N ASP A 242 -2.37 -13.15 -17.72
CA ASP A 242 -3.60 -13.86 -17.32
C ASP A 242 -4.64 -12.90 -16.70
N ALA A 243 -4.14 -11.90 -15.96
CA ALA A 243 -4.89 -10.68 -15.69
C ALA A 243 -3.95 -9.48 -15.71
N ALA A 244 -4.35 -8.44 -16.42
CA ALA A 244 -3.65 -7.16 -16.40
C ALA A 244 -4.63 -5.98 -16.37
N TYR A 245 -4.26 -4.96 -15.61
CA TYR A 245 -5.08 -3.75 -15.44
C TYR A 245 -4.21 -2.51 -15.50
N SER A 246 -4.75 -1.47 -16.13
CA SER A 246 -4.18 -0.14 -16.13
C SER A 246 -4.90 0.75 -15.12
N PHE A 247 -4.14 1.52 -14.36
CA PHE A 247 -4.62 2.46 -13.36
C PHE A 247 -4.12 3.85 -13.74
N LYS A 248 -5.05 4.77 -14.01
CA LYS A 248 -4.72 6.19 -14.20
C LYS A 248 -4.62 6.84 -12.84
N LEU A 249 -3.45 6.76 -12.20
CA LEU A 249 -3.25 7.39 -10.89
C LEU A 249 -3.62 8.89 -10.97
N PHE A 250 -3.12 9.53 -12.02
CA PHE A 250 -3.56 10.82 -12.53
C PHE A 250 -3.72 10.69 -14.05
N PRO A 251 -4.39 11.63 -14.74
CA PRO A 251 -4.69 11.52 -16.18
C PRO A 251 -3.49 11.21 -17.07
N ARG A 252 -2.28 11.72 -16.74
CA ARG A 252 -1.04 11.48 -17.51
C ARG A 252 -0.11 10.43 -16.90
N ILE A 253 -0.55 9.72 -15.87
CA ILE A 253 0.23 8.73 -15.11
C ILE A 253 -0.49 7.37 -15.13
N PRO A 254 -0.56 6.68 -16.28
CA PRO A 254 -1.04 5.31 -16.33
C PRO A 254 0.03 4.33 -15.82
N ILE A 255 -0.37 3.44 -14.91
CA ILE A 255 0.48 2.38 -14.34
C ILE A 255 -0.23 1.04 -14.54
N TYR A 256 0.51 0.03 -14.98
CA TYR A 256 -0.04 -1.26 -15.38
C TYR A 256 0.44 -2.35 -14.45
N TYR A 257 -0.48 -3.13 -13.90
CA TYR A 257 -0.15 -4.33 -13.13
C TYR A 257 -0.49 -5.56 -13.97
N LEU A 258 0.48 -6.46 -14.09
CA LEU A 258 0.36 -7.72 -14.82
C LEU A 258 0.54 -8.85 -13.80
N LEU A 259 -0.36 -9.83 -13.82
CA LEU A 259 -0.32 -11.02 -12.97
C LEU A 259 -0.41 -12.26 -13.85
N TRP A 260 0.56 -13.15 -13.70
CA TRP A 260 0.56 -14.50 -14.27
C TRP A 260 0.36 -15.52 -13.15
N LEU A 261 -0.56 -16.45 -13.37
CA LEU A 261 -0.78 -17.57 -12.48
C LEU A 261 0.44 -18.50 -12.51
N GLY A 262 0.67 -19.16 -11.37
CA GLY A 262 1.58 -20.29 -11.35
C GLY A 262 0.91 -21.52 -11.93
N ASP A 263 1.73 -22.42 -12.47
CA ASP A 263 1.33 -23.76 -12.88
C ASP A 263 2.25 -24.79 -12.19
N GLU A 264 2.28 -26.03 -12.70
CA GLU A 264 3.12 -27.09 -12.14
C GLU A 264 4.63 -26.82 -12.33
N GLU A 265 5.01 -26.00 -13.31
CA GLU A 265 6.41 -25.74 -13.69
C GLU A 265 6.90 -24.36 -13.21
N PHE A 266 6.01 -23.37 -13.12
CA PHE A 266 6.33 -21.98 -12.83
C PHE A 266 5.55 -21.43 -11.63
N LYS A 267 6.22 -20.64 -10.80
CA LYS A 267 5.57 -19.91 -9.70
C LYS A 267 4.77 -18.72 -10.24
N PRO A 268 3.69 -18.29 -9.56
CA PRO A 268 3.00 -17.06 -9.92
C PRO A 268 3.95 -15.88 -9.94
N ASN A 269 3.73 -14.98 -10.89
CA ASN A 269 4.59 -13.81 -11.08
C ASN A 269 3.74 -12.54 -11.24
N ALA A 270 4.25 -11.41 -10.76
CA ALA A 270 3.64 -10.11 -10.97
C ALA A 270 4.68 -9.11 -11.46
N SER A 271 4.27 -8.24 -12.38
CA SER A 271 5.10 -7.14 -12.89
C SER A 271 4.32 -5.83 -12.90
N VAL A 272 5.04 -4.72 -12.81
CA VAL A 272 4.51 -3.38 -13.01
C VAL A 272 5.19 -2.75 -14.22
N LEU A 273 4.38 -2.30 -15.16
CA LEU A 273 4.82 -1.54 -16.32
C LEU A 273 4.31 -0.10 -16.24
N PHE A 274 4.96 0.78 -16.99
CA PHE A 274 4.63 2.20 -17.06
C PHE A 274 4.52 2.64 -18.51
N ASP A 275 3.69 3.65 -18.79
CA ASP A 275 3.89 4.40 -20.03
C ASP A 275 5.19 5.20 -19.94
N GLN A 276 5.99 5.20 -21.01
CA GLN A 276 7.25 5.95 -21.06
C GLN A 276 7.08 7.45 -20.76
N SER A 277 5.89 8.04 -20.98
CA SER A 277 5.62 9.45 -20.64
C SER A 277 5.78 9.75 -19.15
N ILE A 278 5.70 8.74 -18.27
CA ILE A 278 5.78 8.93 -16.81
C ILE A 278 7.02 9.71 -16.39
N GLU A 279 8.15 9.52 -17.06
CA GLU A 279 9.44 10.18 -16.75
C GLU A 279 9.41 11.69 -17.00
N GLN A 280 8.45 12.16 -17.80
CA GLN A 280 8.28 13.59 -18.07
C GLN A 280 7.52 14.30 -16.96
N HIS A 281 6.80 13.54 -16.14
CA HIS A 281 5.85 14.05 -15.15
C HIS A 281 6.30 13.72 -13.73
N PHE A 282 6.82 12.53 -13.49
CA PHE A 282 7.20 12.04 -12.16
C PHE A 282 8.71 11.78 -12.01
N PRO A 283 9.31 12.26 -10.91
CA PRO A 283 10.60 11.76 -10.45
C PRO A 283 10.49 10.32 -9.92
N ALA A 284 11.63 9.65 -9.76
CA ALA A 284 11.70 8.22 -9.42
C ALA A 284 11.01 7.86 -8.08
N ASP A 285 11.12 8.72 -7.09
CA ASP A 285 10.46 8.60 -5.78
C ASP A 285 8.92 8.70 -5.88
N ALA A 286 8.40 9.60 -6.73
CA ALA A 286 6.98 9.68 -7.02
C ALA A 286 6.46 8.44 -7.78
N ILE A 287 7.24 7.91 -8.73
CA ILE A 287 6.91 6.64 -9.41
C ILE A 287 6.84 5.50 -8.38
N TRP A 288 7.85 5.38 -7.52
CA TRP A 288 7.88 4.37 -6.46
C TRP A 288 6.68 4.51 -5.50
N GLY A 289 6.40 5.73 -5.05
CA GLY A 289 5.25 6.03 -4.19
C GLY A 289 3.92 5.66 -4.83
N SER A 290 3.79 5.90 -6.14
CA SER A 290 2.60 5.55 -6.93
C SER A 290 2.35 4.04 -6.97
N VAL A 291 3.40 3.26 -7.19
CA VAL A 291 3.32 1.80 -7.18
C VAL A 291 2.90 1.31 -5.80
N ASN A 292 3.53 1.79 -4.73
CA ASN A 292 3.17 1.37 -3.37
C ASN A 292 1.74 1.72 -3.01
N LEU A 293 1.29 2.93 -3.37
CA LEU A 293 -0.09 3.34 -3.14
C LEU A 293 -1.09 2.41 -3.82
N ILE A 294 -0.91 2.14 -5.12
CA ILE A 294 -1.80 1.24 -5.87
C ILE A 294 -1.72 -0.19 -5.30
N SER A 295 -0.51 -0.68 -4.98
CA SER A 295 -0.32 -2.00 -4.37
C SER A 295 -1.08 -2.11 -3.04
N ASP A 296 -0.96 -1.13 -2.14
CA ASP A 296 -1.67 -1.12 -0.86
C ASP A 296 -3.19 -1.13 -1.07
N LEU A 297 -3.70 -0.36 -2.04
CA LEU A 297 -5.14 -0.31 -2.34
C LEU A 297 -5.65 -1.63 -2.92
N LEU A 298 -4.89 -2.27 -3.81
CA LEU A 298 -5.19 -3.62 -4.32
C LEU A 298 -5.19 -4.65 -3.19
N LEU A 299 -4.17 -4.62 -2.33
CA LEU A 299 -4.06 -5.48 -1.15
C LEU A 299 -5.15 -5.20 -0.12
N MET A 300 -5.81 -4.05 -0.12
CA MET A 300 -6.98 -3.84 0.73
C MET A 300 -8.26 -4.36 0.09
N ALA A 301 -8.35 -4.36 -1.25
CA ALA A 301 -9.53 -4.74 -2.04
C ALA A 301 -10.83 -4.05 -1.59
N LYS A 302 -10.70 -2.82 -1.09
CA LYS A 302 -11.83 -1.97 -0.69
C LYS A 302 -12.15 -0.88 -1.72
N GLY A 303 -11.43 -0.82 -2.84
CA GLY A 303 -11.51 0.28 -3.78
C GLY A 303 -10.88 1.54 -3.21
N ILE A 304 -11.35 2.69 -3.68
CA ILE A 304 -10.85 4.00 -3.25
C ILE A 304 -11.16 4.28 -1.77
N GLU A 305 -12.18 3.62 -1.22
CA GLU A 305 -12.60 3.73 0.18
C GLU A 305 -11.53 3.23 1.15
N ALA A 306 -10.52 2.47 0.68
CA ALA A 306 -9.36 2.11 1.51
C ALA A 306 -8.57 3.34 2.00
N LEU A 307 -8.62 4.46 1.28
CA LEU A 307 -7.99 5.73 1.68
C LEU A 307 -8.74 6.44 2.81
N TRP A 308 -9.99 6.03 3.08
CA TRP A 308 -10.83 6.61 4.12
C TRP A 308 -11.06 5.59 5.24
N GLY A 309 -10.47 5.86 6.40
CA GLY A 309 -10.47 4.98 7.58
C GLY A 309 -11.76 4.96 8.41
N GLY A 310 -12.92 5.15 7.78
CA GLY A 310 -14.24 5.08 8.42
C GLY A 310 -14.74 3.67 8.64
#